data_AF-A0A8J2ANE9-F1
#
_entry.id   AF-A0A8J2ANE9-F1
#
_cell.length_a   1.000
_cell.length_b   1.000
_cell.length_c   1.000
_cell.angle_alpha   90.00
_cell.angle_beta   90.00
_cell.angle_gamma   90.00
#
_symmetry.space_group_name_H-M   'P 1'
#
loop_
_entity.id
_entity.type
_entity.pdbx_description
1 polymer ?
#
loop_
_entity_poly.entity_id
_entity_poly.type
_entity_poly.pdbx_seq_one_letter_code
_entity_poly.pdbx_strand_id
1 'polypeptide(L)'
;MLSLLKFVLSTSHLFFTTLIPAMKTKTESIADTVLHLLEEECIPYPRPQFVESLHTLAMKGVEAMQALHLDGQGPGIAFLTYMTGIYELLADHPYSAFECPLLLTAHCRKTADLALAIGHRNRARVLLQIGNMFKLSAMSRWWSVVGEYRERKEKPPKELQRFHPRMQMDYSLGLSVLTSDLMEKPREYKRWKDRNTTTRNKDLKIDVLSICVYKPDNTSNTVLESPLPQMSPKNHQQYVDFTGLNGYFLHTSLLTPPDVEAHYSKFLAVMQHLSEHPETDWVFFIDCDAFFTDYDTTVQDLLATFAGLEKASSEAILAESESEAAEQEESSPVNFIVAEDTGGINTGVFAVKNTPWSMEYLSRVTKSPFTTAWDQSMFFMEIVNMTLWDYSDDFRLPKEVVFVHQSHLNAFVPPAS
;
A
#
# COMPACT_ATOMS: atom_id res chain seq x y z
N MET A 1 -14.04 -25.32 4.08
CA MET A 1 -14.54 -24.05 3.50
C MET A 1 -16.00 -24.14 3.03
N LEU A 2 -16.36 -24.99 2.06
CA LEU A 2 -17.77 -25.19 1.61
C LEU A 2 -18.73 -25.63 2.73
N SER A 3 -18.24 -26.30 3.76
CA SER A 3 -19.00 -26.68 4.97
C SER A 3 -19.23 -25.50 5.93
N LEU A 4 -18.27 -24.59 6.06
CA LEU A 4 -18.37 -23.40 6.92
C LEU A 4 -19.27 -22.34 6.27
N LEU A 5 -19.15 -22.16 4.94
CA LEU A 5 -20.00 -21.25 4.16
C LEU A 5 -21.46 -21.74 4.13
N LYS A 6 -21.68 -23.05 4.01
CA LYS A 6 -23.02 -23.65 4.16
C LYS A 6 -23.57 -23.54 5.58
N PHE A 7 -22.71 -23.57 6.61
CA PHE A 7 -23.15 -23.37 7.99
C PHE A 7 -23.59 -21.93 8.23
N VAL A 8 -22.81 -20.94 7.79
CA VAL A 8 -23.18 -19.50 7.89
C VAL A 8 -24.49 -19.21 7.14
N LEU A 9 -24.65 -19.70 5.90
CA LEU A 9 -25.87 -19.52 5.12
C LEU A 9 -27.08 -20.28 5.69
N SER A 10 -26.86 -21.43 6.34
CA SER A 10 -27.90 -22.23 7.00
C SER A 10 -28.36 -21.62 8.33
N THR A 11 -27.47 -21.00 9.10
CA THR A 11 -27.82 -20.35 10.37
C THR A 11 -28.55 -19.02 10.14
N SER A 12 -28.27 -18.32 9.04
CA SER A 12 -29.01 -17.11 8.66
C SER A 12 -30.51 -17.40 8.44
N HIS A 13 -30.87 -18.56 7.90
CA HIS A 13 -32.29 -18.86 7.64
C HIS A 13 -33.08 -19.27 8.89
N LEU A 14 -32.45 -19.92 9.87
CA LEU A 14 -33.11 -20.34 11.11
C LEU A 14 -33.22 -19.20 12.16
N PHE A 15 -32.28 -18.25 12.15
CA PHE A 15 -32.31 -17.08 13.05
C PHE A 15 -33.40 -16.07 12.65
N PHE A 16 -33.75 -15.99 11.36
CA PHE A 16 -34.74 -15.05 10.84
C PHE A 16 -36.21 -15.42 11.17
N THR A 17 -36.52 -16.65 11.59
CA THR A 17 -37.92 -17.09 11.73
C THR A 17 -38.47 -17.07 13.16
N THR A 18 -37.63 -17.03 14.19
CA THR A 18 -38.09 -17.15 15.58
C THR A 18 -37.85 -15.92 16.46
N LEU A 19 -36.89 -15.05 16.14
CA LEU A 19 -36.61 -13.81 16.92
C LEU A 19 -37.20 -12.52 16.33
N ILE A 20 -37.67 -12.54 15.08
CA ILE A 20 -38.16 -11.33 14.37
C ILE A 20 -39.54 -10.81 14.83
N PRO A 21 -40.52 -11.61 15.29
CA PRO A 21 -41.84 -11.06 15.62
C PRO A 21 -41.82 -10.03 16.77
N ALA A 22 -40.84 -10.10 17.69
CA ALA A 22 -40.69 -9.13 18.79
C ALA A 22 -39.85 -7.88 18.41
N MET A 23 -39.14 -7.90 17.28
CA MET A 23 -38.30 -6.78 16.82
C MET A 23 -38.90 -5.98 15.66
N LYS A 24 -40.01 -6.41 15.05
CA LYS A 24 -40.64 -5.71 13.91
C LYS A 24 -41.12 -4.28 14.21
N THR A 25 -41.37 -3.92 15.47
CA THR A 25 -41.65 -2.52 15.87
C THR A 25 -40.39 -1.72 16.22
N LYS A 26 -39.21 -2.36 16.23
CA LYS A 26 -37.88 -1.75 16.48
C LYS A 26 -36.97 -1.73 15.23
N THR A 27 -37.32 -2.41 14.14
CA THR A 27 -36.49 -2.41 12.93
C THR A 27 -36.41 -1.06 12.23
N GLU A 28 -37.45 -0.21 12.35
CA GLU A 28 -37.35 1.20 11.94
C GLU A 28 -36.27 1.96 12.75
N SER A 29 -35.98 1.55 14.00
CA SER A 29 -34.97 2.22 14.84
C SER A 29 -33.51 1.92 14.47
N ILE A 30 -33.17 0.77 13.88
CA ILE A 30 -31.75 0.43 13.59
C ILE A 30 -31.28 1.14 12.32
N ALA A 31 -32.08 1.13 11.26
CA ALA A 31 -31.77 1.84 10.03
C ALA A 31 -31.63 3.35 10.27
N ASP A 32 -32.55 3.94 11.03
CA ASP A 32 -32.48 5.35 11.43
C ASP A 32 -31.23 5.65 12.27
N THR A 33 -30.83 4.73 13.17
CA THR A 33 -29.59 4.88 13.94
C THR A 33 -28.36 4.84 13.04
N VAL A 34 -28.34 3.96 12.04
CA VAL A 34 -27.22 3.87 11.08
C VAL A 34 -27.14 5.11 10.21
N LEU A 35 -28.27 5.63 9.74
CA LEU A 35 -28.30 6.89 9.00
C LEU A 35 -27.76 8.04 9.86
N HIS A 36 -28.15 8.11 11.13
CA HIS A 36 -27.62 9.11 12.04
C HIS A 36 -26.10 8.96 12.28
N LEU A 37 -25.59 7.73 12.38
CA LEU A 37 -24.15 7.47 12.44
C LEU A 37 -23.43 7.97 11.18
N LEU A 38 -24.02 7.79 9.99
CA LEU A 38 -23.47 8.35 8.76
C LEU A 38 -23.49 9.88 8.77
N GLU A 39 -24.52 10.52 9.34
CA GLU A 39 -24.57 11.97 9.52
C GLU A 39 -23.46 12.50 10.42
N GLU A 40 -23.11 11.77 11.48
CA GLU A 40 -22.07 12.16 12.42
C GLU A 40 -20.66 11.87 11.92
N GLU A 41 -20.43 10.69 11.32
CA GLU A 41 -19.09 10.21 10.92
C GLU A 41 -18.68 10.67 9.52
N CYS A 42 -19.64 10.98 8.65
CA CYS A 42 -19.37 11.40 7.27
C CYS A 42 -19.58 12.90 7.12
N ILE A 43 -18.51 13.68 7.27
CA ILE A 43 -18.56 15.13 7.11
C ILE A 43 -17.71 15.56 5.90
N PRO A 44 -18.30 16.21 4.88
CA PRO A 44 -19.74 16.41 4.65
C PRO A 44 -20.49 15.10 4.41
N TYR A 45 -21.82 15.13 4.60
CA TYR A 45 -22.71 13.99 4.36
C TYR A 45 -22.50 13.41 2.96
N PRO A 46 -22.45 12.07 2.81
CA PRO A 46 -22.19 11.43 1.53
C PRO A 46 -23.29 11.75 0.53
N ARG A 47 -22.93 11.79 -0.76
CA ARG A 47 -23.93 11.99 -1.82
C ARG A 47 -24.91 10.81 -1.84
N PRO A 48 -26.20 11.02 -2.17
CA PRO A 48 -27.24 9.99 -2.03
C PRO A 48 -26.92 8.64 -2.69
N GLN A 49 -26.23 8.65 -3.83
CA GLN A 49 -25.86 7.43 -4.55
C GLN A 49 -24.84 6.54 -3.81
N PHE A 50 -24.20 7.02 -2.75
CA PHE A 50 -23.23 6.26 -1.96
C PHE A 50 -23.74 5.87 -0.58
N VAL A 51 -24.92 6.36 -0.18
CA VAL A 51 -25.48 6.10 1.16
C VAL A 51 -25.74 4.62 1.37
N GLU A 52 -26.24 3.91 0.36
CA GLU A 52 -26.59 2.49 0.47
C GLU A 52 -25.38 1.60 0.81
N SER A 53 -24.26 1.76 0.10
CA SER A 53 -23.05 0.96 0.37
C SER A 53 -22.39 1.33 1.69
N LEU A 54 -22.42 2.61 2.10
CA LEU A 54 -21.95 3.05 3.41
C LEU A 54 -22.84 2.54 4.55
N HIS A 55 -24.15 2.50 4.33
CA HIS A 55 -25.11 1.90 5.25
C HIS A 55 -24.84 0.39 5.41
N THR A 56 -24.56 -0.33 4.31
CA THR A 56 -24.15 -1.74 4.37
C THR A 56 -22.91 -1.95 5.24
N LEU A 57 -21.85 -1.14 5.05
CA LEU A 57 -20.66 -1.21 5.89
C LEU A 57 -21.01 -0.98 7.38
N ALA A 58 -21.77 0.07 7.69
CA ALA A 58 -22.16 0.39 9.07
C ALA A 58 -23.03 -0.72 9.71
N MET A 59 -23.95 -1.32 8.95
CA MET A 59 -24.74 -2.47 9.38
C MET A 59 -23.86 -3.68 9.70
N LYS A 60 -22.82 -3.95 8.88
CA LYS A 60 -21.82 -5.00 9.18
C LYS A 60 -21.09 -4.72 10.49
N GLY A 61 -20.81 -3.45 10.78
CA GLY A 61 -20.28 -3.04 12.08
C GLY A 61 -21.21 -3.39 13.24
N VAL A 62 -22.51 -3.12 13.12
CA VAL A 62 -23.51 -3.46 14.14
C VAL A 62 -23.62 -4.99 14.32
N GLU A 63 -23.69 -5.74 13.23
CA GLU A 63 -23.74 -7.21 13.24
C GLU A 63 -22.50 -7.81 13.92
N ALA A 64 -21.31 -7.29 13.63
CA ALA A 64 -20.07 -7.73 14.24
C ALA A 64 -20.04 -7.41 15.75
N MET A 65 -20.51 -6.22 16.15
CA MET A 65 -20.64 -5.87 17.57
C MET A 65 -21.63 -6.77 18.30
N GLN A 66 -22.75 -7.15 17.65
CA GLN A 66 -23.68 -8.13 18.22
C GLN A 66 -23.02 -9.51 18.38
N ALA A 67 -22.24 -9.96 17.39
CA ALA A 67 -21.53 -11.23 17.46
C ALA A 67 -20.56 -11.30 18.66
N LEU A 68 -19.91 -10.20 19.02
CA LEU A 68 -19.05 -10.13 20.21
C LEU A 68 -19.78 -10.38 21.54
N HIS A 69 -21.10 -10.15 21.59
CA HIS A 69 -21.92 -10.36 22.79
C HIS A 69 -22.52 -11.77 22.85
N LEU A 70 -22.38 -12.60 21.80
CA LEU A 70 -22.86 -13.97 21.78
C LEU A 70 -21.77 -14.92 22.31
N ASP A 71 -22.12 -15.78 23.28
CA ASP A 71 -21.17 -16.60 24.02
C ASP A 71 -20.31 -17.52 23.12
N GLY A 72 -18.97 -17.37 23.23
CA GLY A 72 -17.97 -18.40 22.88
C GLY A 72 -17.28 -18.32 21.50
N GLN A 73 -17.85 -17.65 20.49
CA GLN A 73 -17.22 -17.51 19.15
C GLN A 73 -17.11 -16.05 18.67
N GLY A 74 -17.33 -15.09 19.57
CA GLY A 74 -17.53 -13.68 19.25
C GLY A 74 -16.44 -13.04 18.36
N PRO A 75 -15.14 -13.11 18.72
CA PRO A 75 -14.12 -12.37 17.98
C PRO A 75 -13.90 -12.82 16.53
N GLY A 76 -13.92 -14.13 16.28
CA GLY A 76 -13.72 -14.67 14.93
C GLY A 76 -14.89 -14.37 13.99
N ILE A 77 -16.13 -14.51 14.48
CA ILE A 77 -17.32 -14.17 13.70
C ILE A 77 -17.37 -12.65 13.45
N ALA A 78 -17.14 -11.84 14.50
CA ALA A 78 -17.11 -10.38 14.37
C ALA A 78 -16.04 -9.92 13.37
N PHE A 79 -14.84 -10.52 13.44
CA PHE A 79 -13.77 -10.26 12.49
C PHE A 79 -14.20 -10.53 11.04
N LEU A 80 -14.77 -11.71 10.78
CA LEU A 80 -15.23 -12.07 9.43
C LEU A 80 -16.34 -11.12 8.94
N THR A 81 -17.30 -10.78 9.80
CA THR A 81 -18.39 -9.85 9.44
C THR A 81 -17.84 -8.47 9.07
N TYR A 82 -16.92 -7.92 9.86
CA TYR A 82 -16.26 -6.66 9.54
C TYR A 82 -15.45 -6.75 8.24
N MET A 83 -14.66 -7.81 8.05
CA MET A 83 -13.88 -8.03 6.83
C MET A 83 -14.78 -8.10 5.59
N THR A 84 -15.93 -8.79 5.67
CA THR A 84 -16.92 -8.84 4.60
C THR A 84 -17.43 -7.44 4.23
N GLY A 85 -17.82 -6.62 5.22
CA GLY A 85 -18.27 -5.26 4.93
C GLY A 85 -17.19 -4.38 4.31
N ILE A 86 -15.94 -4.51 4.78
CA ILE A 86 -14.80 -3.78 4.20
C ILE A 86 -14.52 -4.25 2.76
N TYR A 87 -14.56 -5.56 2.51
CA TYR A 87 -14.39 -6.14 1.18
C TYR A 87 -15.46 -5.66 0.21
N GLU A 88 -16.74 -5.78 0.57
CA GLU A 88 -17.87 -5.33 -0.26
C GLU A 88 -17.72 -3.84 -0.61
N LEU A 89 -17.35 -3.00 0.38
CA LEU A 89 -17.15 -1.58 0.11
C LEU A 89 -15.96 -1.33 -0.84
N LEU A 90 -14.82 -1.98 -0.62
CA LEU A 90 -13.59 -1.69 -1.40
C LEU A 90 -13.59 -2.35 -2.78
N ALA A 91 -14.15 -3.54 -2.92
CA ALA A 91 -14.21 -4.28 -4.17
C ALA A 91 -15.33 -3.78 -5.09
N ASP A 92 -16.54 -3.62 -4.55
CA ASP A 92 -17.73 -3.33 -5.36
C ASP A 92 -18.02 -1.83 -5.44
N HIS A 93 -17.64 -1.06 -4.41
CA HIS A 93 -17.99 0.36 -4.27
C HIS A 93 -16.81 1.25 -3.83
N PRO A 94 -15.62 1.16 -4.45
CA PRO A 94 -14.42 1.84 -3.95
C PRO A 94 -14.61 3.35 -3.79
N TYR A 95 -15.37 4.00 -4.67
CA TYR A 95 -15.68 5.44 -4.59
C TYR A 95 -16.48 5.83 -3.34
N SER A 96 -17.34 4.95 -2.81
CA SER A 96 -18.07 5.19 -1.57
C SER A 96 -17.14 5.33 -0.38
N ALA A 97 -16.02 4.59 -0.36
CA ALA A 97 -15.02 4.72 0.70
C ALA A 97 -14.39 6.12 0.76
N PHE A 98 -14.29 6.81 -0.38
CA PHE A 98 -13.80 8.19 -0.44
C PHE A 98 -14.83 9.23 -0.01
N GLU A 99 -16.12 8.91 -0.07
CA GLU A 99 -17.19 9.79 0.39
C GLU A 99 -17.27 9.84 1.91
N CYS A 100 -16.95 8.73 2.58
CA CYS A 100 -16.88 8.67 4.04
C CYS A 100 -15.63 7.93 4.53
N PRO A 101 -14.44 8.52 4.36
CA PRO A 101 -13.18 7.86 4.69
C PRO A 101 -13.03 7.56 6.19
N LEU A 102 -13.64 8.37 7.07
CA LEU A 102 -13.61 8.14 8.52
C LEU A 102 -14.34 6.87 8.92
N LEU A 103 -15.49 6.56 8.30
CA LEU A 103 -16.23 5.32 8.58
C LEU A 103 -15.38 4.10 8.27
N LEU A 104 -14.77 4.06 7.08
CA LEU A 104 -13.89 2.95 6.70
C LEU A 104 -12.66 2.89 7.61
N THR A 105 -12.07 4.03 7.95
CA THR A 105 -10.97 4.11 8.92
C THR A 105 -11.38 3.46 10.25
N ALA A 106 -12.52 3.84 10.83
CA ALA A 106 -13.02 3.26 12.07
C ALA A 106 -13.24 1.74 11.94
N HIS A 107 -13.78 1.26 10.82
CA HIS A 107 -13.97 -0.17 10.56
C HIS A 107 -12.63 -0.90 10.49
N CYS A 108 -11.69 -0.43 9.67
CA CYS A 108 -10.33 -0.98 9.59
C CYS A 108 -9.66 -1.09 10.97
N ARG A 109 -9.81 -0.06 11.83
CA ARG A 109 -9.26 -0.09 13.18
C ARG A 109 -9.89 -1.20 14.03
N LYS A 110 -11.22 -1.31 14.03
CA LYS A 110 -11.93 -2.36 14.79
C LYS A 110 -11.59 -3.75 14.29
N THR A 111 -11.53 -3.93 12.97
CA THR A 111 -11.14 -5.20 12.35
C THR A 111 -9.70 -5.57 12.68
N ALA A 112 -8.79 -4.60 12.76
CA ALA A 112 -7.41 -4.84 13.18
C ALA A 112 -7.32 -5.30 14.64
N ASP A 113 -8.09 -4.67 15.55
CA ASP A 113 -8.16 -5.11 16.96
C ASP A 113 -8.68 -6.56 17.07
N LEU A 114 -9.70 -6.92 16.27
CA LEU A 114 -10.23 -8.28 16.22
C LEU A 114 -9.25 -9.28 15.58
N ALA A 115 -8.53 -8.87 14.53
CA ALA A 115 -7.46 -9.65 13.92
C ALA A 115 -6.37 -9.99 14.95
N LEU A 116 -5.97 -9.01 15.77
CA LEU A 116 -5.03 -9.26 16.88
C LEU A 116 -5.60 -10.24 17.91
N ALA A 117 -6.89 -10.11 18.26
CA ALA A 117 -7.54 -10.99 19.23
C ALA A 117 -7.57 -12.46 18.77
N ILE A 118 -7.57 -12.71 17.45
CA ILE A 118 -7.50 -14.06 16.86
C ILE A 118 -6.08 -14.47 16.42
N GLY A 119 -5.06 -13.68 16.74
CA GLY A 119 -3.65 -13.99 16.44
C GLY A 119 -3.18 -13.62 15.03
N HIS A 120 -3.98 -12.92 14.23
CA HIS A 120 -3.65 -12.49 12.86
C HIS A 120 -2.92 -11.13 12.87
N ARG A 121 -1.64 -11.14 13.26
CA ARG A 121 -0.87 -9.90 13.48
C ARG A 121 -0.53 -9.18 12.18
N ASN A 122 -0.12 -9.90 11.13
CA ASN A 122 0.22 -9.28 9.85
C ASN A 122 -1.01 -8.65 9.21
N ARG A 123 -2.16 -9.32 9.32
CA ARG A 123 -3.43 -8.78 8.84
C ARG A 123 -3.86 -7.55 9.60
N ALA A 124 -3.71 -7.54 10.92
CA ALA A 124 -3.98 -6.35 11.72
C ALA A 124 -3.13 -5.16 11.26
N ARG A 125 -1.83 -5.37 11.00
CA ARG A 125 -0.93 -4.34 10.45
C ARG A 125 -1.44 -3.80 9.12
N VAL A 126 -1.76 -4.67 8.16
CA VAL A 126 -2.27 -4.28 6.84
C VAL A 126 -3.60 -3.53 6.95
N LEU A 127 -4.52 -3.97 7.81
CA LEU A 127 -5.79 -3.28 8.05
C LEU A 127 -5.56 -1.87 8.62
N LEU A 128 -4.60 -1.70 9.53
CA LEU A 128 -4.23 -0.36 9.99
C LEU A 128 -3.57 0.48 8.90
N GLN A 129 -2.73 -0.10 8.02
CA GLN A 129 -2.15 0.65 6.90
C GLN A 129 -3.25 1.12 5.93
N ILE A 130 -4.21 0.26 5.57
CA ILE A 130 -5.38 0.63 4.75
C ILE A 130 -6.19 1.73 5.44
N GLY A 131 -6.55 1.55 6.72
CA GLY A 131 -7.29 2.57 7.46
C GLY A 131 -6.52 3.90 7.55
N ASN A 132 -5.19 3.86 7.66
CA ASN A 132 -4.35 5.05 7.69
C ASN A 132 -4.41 5.83 6.37
N MET A 133 -4.49 5.14 5.23
CA MET A 133 -4.70 5.80 3.94
C MET A 133 -6.00 6.60 3.96
N PHE A 134 -7.13 5.97 4.30
CA PHE A 134 -8.42 6.67 4.35
C PHE A 134 -8.44 7.77 5.42
N LYS A 135 -7.76 7.59 6.55
CA LYS A 135 -7.56 8.64 7.55
C LYS A 135 -6.87 9.88 6.95
N LEU A 136 -5.84 9.69 6.12
CA LEU A 136 -5.18 10.79 5.41
C LEU A 136 -6.14 11.44 4.40
N SER A 137 -7.01 10.67 3.73
CA SER A 137 -8.09 11.23 2.90
C SER A 137 -9.00 12.15 3.70
N ALA A 138 -9.46 11.67 4.86
CA ALA A 138 -10.34 12.43 5.74
C ALA A 138 -9.67 13.72 6.21
N MET A 139 -8.38 13.64 6.58
CA MET A 139 -7.59 14.79 7.00
C MET A 139 -7.41 15.81 5.89
N SER A 140 -7.10 15.35 4.67
CA SER A 140 -6.96 16.20 3.48
C SER A 140 -8.29 16.92 3.17
N ARG A 141 -9.41 16.19 3.14
CA ARG A 141 -10.75 16.77 2.93
C ARG A 141 -11.09 17.81 4.00
N TRP A 142 -10.86 17.47 5.26
CA TRP A 142 -11.07 18.39 6.37
C TRP A 142 -10.23 19.66 6.23
N TRP A 143 -8.94 19.52 5.89
CA TRP A 143 -8.03 20.65 5.70
C TRP A 143 -8.49 21.55 4.55
N SER A 144 -8.89 20.98 3.41
CA SER A 144 -9.43 21.74 2.28
C SER A 144 -10.67 22.54 2.65
N VAL A 145 -11.65 21.90 3.32
CA VAL A 145 -12.86 22.59 3.77
C VAL A 145 -12.54 23.72 4.73
N VAL A 146 -11.69 23.48 5.74
CA VAL A 146 -11.27 24.53 6.70
C VAL A 146 -10.49 25.65 6.00
N GLY A 147 -9.66 25.31 5.02
CA GLY A 147 -8.92 26.25 4.19
C GLY A 147 -9.82 27.24 3.46
N GLU A 148 -10.91 26.76 2.85
CA GLU A 148 -11.89 27.62 2.18
C GLU A 148 -12.53 28.65 3.13
N TYR A 149 -12.89 28.26 4.34
CA TYR A 149 -13.41 29.21 5.35
C TYR A 149 -12.35 30.23 5.75
N ARG A 150 -11.09 29.79 5.90
CA ARG A 150 -9.97 30.69 6.24
C ARG A 150 -9.73 31.72 5.14
N GLU A 151 -9.80 31.35 3.87
CA GLU A 151 -9.69 32.27 2.73
C GLU A 151 -10.81 33.31 2.72
N ARG A 152 -12.04 32.89 3.04
CA ARG A 152 -13.19 33.79 3.20
C ARG A 152 -13.16 34.63 4.48
N LYS A 153 -12.18 34.40 5.38
CA LYS A 153 -12.10 34.99 6.72
C LYS A 153 -13.36 34.69 7.57
N GLU A 154 -13.97 33.54 7.34
CA GLU A 154 -15.14 33.05 8.04
C GLU A 154 -14.73 32.00 9.09
N LYS A 155 -15.56 31.84 10.13
CA LYS A 155 -15.39 30.75 11.09
C LYS A 155 -16.12 29.52 10.55
N PRO A 156 -15.45 28.37 10.35
CA PRO A 156 -16.16 27.15 9.96
C PRO A 156 -17.19 26.75 11.03
N PRO A 157 -18.27 26.05 10.67
CA PRO A 157 -19.19 25.41 11.62
C PRO A 157 -18.44 24.61 12.70
N LYS A 158 -19.01 24.47 13.91
CA LYS A 158 -18.31 23.83 15.04
C LYS A 158 -17.96 22.36 14.75
N GLU A 159 -18.79 21.72 13.95
CA GLU A 159 -18.69 20.34 13.49
C GLU A 159 -17.47 20.16 12.58
N LEU A 160 -17.16 21.19 11.77
CA LEU A 160 -16.00 21.23 10.88
C LEU A 160 -14.71 21.72 11.56
N GLN A 161 -14.77 22.22 12.79
CA GLN A 161 -13.58 22.75 13.49
C GLN A 161 -12.68 21.66 14.08
N ARG A 162 -13.16 20.42 14.24
CA ARG A 162 -12.42 19.36 14.93
C ARG A 162 -12.12 18.21 13.98
N PHE A 163 -10.86 18.09 13.56
CA PHE A 163 -10.37 16.81 13.04
C PHE A 163 -10.17 15.84 14.20
N HIS A 164 -10.62 14.59 14.08
CA HIS A 164 -10.60 13.56 15.14
C HIS A 164 -9.17 13.28 15.66
N PRO A 165 -8.69 13.98 16.71
CA PRO A 165 -7.28 13.91 17.08
C PRO A 165 -6.95 12.57 17.76
N ARG A 166 -7.96 11.97 18.40
CA ARG A 166 -7.88 10.63 18.97
C ARG A 166 -7.61 9.58 17.91
N MET A 167 -8.30 9.64 16.77
CA MET A 167 -8.09 8.70 15.67
C MET A 167 -6.67 8.81 15.11
N GLN A 168 -6.15 10.03 14.96
CA GLN A 168 -4.75 10.24 14.58
C GLN A 168 -3.79 9.54 15.54
N MET A 169 -3.96 9.75 16.85
CA MET A 169 -3.12 9.13 17.88
C MET A 169 -3.24 7.61 17.88
N ASP A 170 -4.46 7.08 17.81
CA ASP A 170 -4.72 5.63 17.82
C ASP A 170 -4.04 4.93 16.64
N TYR A 171 -4.06 5.55 15.45
CA TYR A 171 -3.36 5.03 14.27
C TYR A 171 -1.85 5.16 14.39
N SER A 172 -1.33 6.33 14.80
CA SER A 172 0.11 6.53 14.95
C SER A 172 0.72 5.56 15.97
N LEU A 173 0.06 5.35 17.11
CA LEU A 173 0.50 4.40 18.13
C LEU A 173 0.33 2.95 17.67
N GLY A 174 -0.86 2.61 17.14
CA GLY A 174 -1.16 1.24 16.70
C GLY A 174 -0.22 0.77 15.60
N LEU A 175 0.03 1.61 14.59
CA LEU A 175 0.99 1.33 13.53
C LEU A 175 2.40 1.24 14.10
N SER A 176 2.88 2.23 14.87
CA SER A 176 4.25 2.20 15.41
C SER A 176 4.54 0.93 16.23
N VAL A 177 3.59 0.50 17.07
CA VAL A 177 3.72 -0.74 17.86
C VAL A 177 3.74 -1.97 16.97
N LEU A 178 2.75 -2.15 16.09
CA LEU A 178 2.71 -3.33 15.22
C LEU A 178 3.87 -3.37 14.24
N THR A 179 4.25 -2.23 13.68
CA THR A 179 5.39 -2.06 12.79
C THR A 179 6.69 -2.40 13.52
N SER A 180 6.93 -1.89 14.74
CA SER A 180 8.14 -2.26 15.51
C SER A 180 8.20 -3.76 15.85
N ASP A 181 7.04 -4.39 16.06
CA ASP A 181 6.96 -5.80 16.41
C ASP A 181 7.08 -6.74 15.20
N LEU A 182 6.57 -6.32 14.04
CA LEU A 182 6.37 -7.17 12.86
C LEU A 182 7.24 -6.81 11.66
N MET A 183 7.76 -5.57 11.57
CA MET A 183 8.54 -5.19 10.41
C MET A 183 9.75 -6.10 10.25
N GLU A 184 10.08 -6.31 8.99
CA GLU A 184 11.39 -6.76 8.59
C GLU A 184 12.43 -5.87 9.24
N LYS A 185 13.15 -6.45 10.20
CA LYS A 185 14.32 -5.79 10.76
C LYS A 185 15.30 -5.53 9.62
N PRO A 186 16.05 -4.42 9.66
CA PRO A 186 17.18 -4.22 8.76
C PRO A 186 18.02 -5.51 8.65
N ARG A 187 18.06 -6.10 7.46
CA ARG A 187 18.90 -7.26 7.12
C ARG A 187 20.30 -6.80 6.68
N GLU A 188 21.34 -7.47 7.13
CA GLU A 188 22.68 -7.22 6.60
C GLU A 188 22.71 -7.49 5.09
N TYR A 189 23.24 -6.55 4.30
CA TYR A 189 23.32 -6.72 2.86
C TYR A 189 24.26 -7.86 2.50
N LYS A 190 23.76 -8.78 1.67
CA LYS A 190 24.61 -9.72 0.94
C LYS A 190 25.38 -8.93 -0.12
N ARG A 191 26.68 -8.73 0.12
CA ARG A 191 27.56 -8.07 -0.85
C ARG A 191 27.63 -8.88 -2.14
N TRP A 192 27.37 -8.22 -3.26
CA TRP A 192 27.58 -8.74 -4.59
C TRP A 192 29.07 -9.01 -4.77
N LYS A 193 29.46 -10.28 -4.71
CA LYS A 193 30.86 -10.73 -4.77
C LYS A 193 31.44 -10.41 -6.15
N ASP A 194 32.11 -9.26 -6.24
CA ASP A 194 33.19 -8.89 -7.16
C ASP A 194 33.12 -7.39 -7.52
N ARG A 195 33.50 -6.51 -6.59
CA ARG A 195 33.78 -5.11 -6.95
C ARG A 195 35.06 -4.96 -7.79
N ASN A 196 36.00 -5.90 -7.63
CA ASN A 196 37.36 -5.80 -8.15
C ASN A 196 37.70 -6.76 -9.31
N THR A 197 36.85 -7.73 -9.65
CA THR A 197 37.10 -8.53 -10.85
C THR A 197 36.52 -7.78 -12.05
N THR A 198 37.36 -7.58 -13.06
CA THR A 198 37.00 -6.95 -14.35
C THR A 198 35.88 -7.69 -15.09
N THR A 199 35.51 -8.88 -14.61
CA THR A 199 34.30 -9.61 -14.93
C THR A 199 33.14 -9.18 -14.03
N ARG A 200 32.82 -7.87 -14.02
CA ARG A 200 31.47 -7.44 -13.60
C ARG A 200 30.49 -8.27 -14.42
N ASN A 201 29.56 -8.94 -13.73
CA ASN A 201 28.64 -9.87 -14.35
C ASN A 201 27.83 -9.13 -15.42
N LYS A 202 28.24 -9.27 -16.70
CA LYS A 202 27.62 -8.59 -17.84
C LYS A 202 26.18 -9.05 -18.08
N ASP A 203 25.75 -10.06 -17.34
CA ASP A 203 24.51 -10.77 -17.60
C ASP A 203 23.33 -10.17 -16.85
N LEU A 204 23.52 -9.48 -15.72
CA LEU A 204 22.43 -8.79 -15.00
C LEU A 204 22.38 -7.31 -15.37
N LYS A 205 21.38 -6.93 -16.17
CA LYS A 205 21.17 -5.57 -16.67
C LYS A 205 20.15 -4.85 -15.80
N ILE A 206 20.66 -3.91 -15.01
CA ILE A 206 19.85 -3.07 -14.13
C ILE A 206 19.94 -1.63 -14.63
N ASP A 207 18.78 -1.06 -14.95
CA ASP A 207 18.65 0.34 -15.32
C ASP A 207 18.11 1.17 -14.18
N VAL A 208 18.67 2.36 -13.99
CA VAL A 208 18.13 3.37 -13.07
C VAL A 208 17.24 4.32 -13.84
N LEU A 209 16.01 4.50 -13.38
CA LEU A 209 15.00 5.33 -14.03
C LEU A 209 14.53 6.44 -13.09
N SER A 210 14.41 7.67 -13.60
CA SER A 210 13.87 8.80 -12.83
C SER A 210 13.00 9.74 -13.67
N ILE A 211 12.21 10.57 -13.00
CA ILE A 211 11.42 11.66 -13.60
C ILE A 211 11.71 12.94 -12.80
N CYS A 212 12.33 13.94 -13.44
CA CYS A 212 12.66 15.22 -12.80
C CYS A 212 11.95 16.40 -13.49
N VAL A 213 10.61 16.35 -13.53
CA VAL A 213 9.79 17.40 -14.14
C VAL A 213 9.04 18.18 -13.07
N TYR A 214 9.61 19.30 -12.64
CA TYR A 214 8.97 20.24 -11.73
C TYR A 214 8.44 21.43 -12.50
N LYS A 215 7.13 21.65 -12.45
CA LYS A 215 6.53 22.91 -12.91
C LYS A 215 6.73 23.96 -11.83
N PRO A 216 6.92 25.24 -12.17
CA PRO A 216 6.80 26.32 -11.19
C PRO A 216 5.44 26.23 -10.51
N ASP A 217 5.43 26.03 -9.19
CA ASP A 217 4.23 25.94 -8.40
C ASP A 217 4.31 26.95 -7.25
N ASN A 218 3.43 27.95 -7.31
CA ASN A 218 3.34 29.03 -6.33
C ASN A 218 2.94 28.54 -4.93
N THR A 219 2.40 27.32 -4.82
CA THR A 219 2.04 26.69 -3.54
C THR A 219 3.16 25.85 -2.95
N SER A 220 4.14 25.47 -3.76
CA SER A 220 5.34 24.83 -3.27
C SER A 220 6.24 25.89 -2.63
N ASN A 221 6.85 25.57 -1.48
CA ASN A 221 7.90 26.41 -0.90
C ASN A 221 9.20 26.41 -1.74
N THR A 222 9.16 25.87 -2.95
CA THR A 222 10.31 25.92 -3.85
C THR A 222 10.39 27.33 -4.44
N VAL A 223 11.60 27.88 -4.45
CA VAL A 223 11.95 29.09 -5.22
C VAL A 223 11.44 28.97 -6.67
N LEU A 224 11.36 30.09 -7.41
CA LEU A 224 10.91 30.16 -8.82
C LEU A 224 11.49 29.04 -9.71
N GLU A 225 12.67 28.50 -9.37
CA GLU A 225 13.26 27.32 -9.98
C GLU A 225 13.71 26.30 -8.90
N SER A 226 13.12 25.11 -8.88
CA SER A 226 13.60 24.01 -8.02
C SER A 226 15.03 23.60 -8.41
N PRO A 227 15.94 23.38 -7.44
CA PRO A 227 17.30 22.91 -7.74
C PRO A 227 17.35 21.42 -8.10
N LEU A 228 16.30 20.65 -7.80
CA LEU A 228 16.29 19.18 -7.95
C LEU A 228 16.59 18.71 -9.38
N PRO A 229 15.98 19.27 -10.46
CA PRO A 229 16.32 18.89 -11.83
C PRO A 229 17.80 19.09 -12.21
N GLN A 230 18.54 19.93 -11.49
CA GLN A 230 19.96 20.19 -11.75
C GLN A 230 20.89 19.29 -10.92
N MET A 231 20.45 18.91 -9.71
CA MET A 231 21.26 18.17 -8.74
C MET A 231 21.04 16.65 -8.85
N SER A 232 19.79 16.20 -8.87
CA SER A 232 19.46 14.78 -8.75
C SER A 232 19.92 13.96 -9.95
N PRO A 233 19.73 14.41 -11.21
CA PRO A 233 20.25 13.66 -12.36
C PRO A 233 21.77 13.48 -12.33
N LYS A 234 22.52 14.45 -11.81
CA LYS A 234 23.98 14.33 -11.67
C LYS A 234 24.35 13.28 -10.62
N ASN A 235 23.67 13.29 -9.47
CA ASN A 235 23.88 12.30 -8.42
C ASN A 235 23.55 10.88 -8.92
N HIS A 236 22.39 10.70 -9.56
CA HIS A 236 21.94 9.42 -10.10
C HIS A 236 22.91 8.88 -11.16
N GLN A 237 23.31 9.71 -12.13
CA GLN A 237 24.30 9.33 -13.14
C GLN A 237 25.65 8.95 -12.51
N GLN A 238 26.16 9.75 -11.56
CA GLN A 238 27.41 9.45 -10.87
C GLN A 238 27.38 8.10 -10.15
N TYR A 239 26.25 7.76 -9.53
CA TYR A 239 26.08 6.45 -8.88
C TYR A 239 26.08 5.31 -9.90
N VAL A 240 25.34 5.46 -11.00
CA VAL A 240 25.34 4.48 -12.11
C VAL A 240 26.75 4.27 -12.66
N ASP A 241 27.49 5.35 -12.93
CA ASP A 241 28.86 5.29 -13.44
C ASP A 241 29.81 4.60 -12.46
N PHE A 242 29.70 4.93 -11.17
CA PHE A 242 30.55 4.36 -10.12
C PHE A 242 30.31 2.85 -9.96
N THR A 243 29.04 2.46 -9.87
CA THR A 243 28.63 1.07 -9.62
C THR A 243 28.66 0.20 -10.88
N GLY A 244 28.68 0.80 -12.07
CA GLY A 244 28.62 0.11 -13.35
C GLY A 244 27.30 -0.57 -13.62
N LEU A 245 26.19 0.08 -13.25
CA LEU A 245 24.85 -0.32 -13.68
C LEU A 245 24.71 -0.11 -15.21
N ASN A 246 23.69 -0.71 -15.82
CA ASN A 246 23.56 -0.75 -17.29
C ASN A 246 23.32 0.65 -17.88
N GLY A 247 22.44 1.45 -17.27
CA GLY A 247 22.22 2.83 -17.68
C GLY A 247 21.44 3.65 -16.67
N TYR A 248 21.47 4.96 -16.89
CA TYR A 248 20.60 5.93 -16.23
C TYR A 248 19.70 6.59 -17.28
N PHE A 249 18.39 6.57 -17.04
CA PHE A 249 17.37 7.06 -17.94
C PHE A 249 16.55 8.12 -17.21
N LEU A 250 16.58 9.35 -17.74
CA LEU A 250 15.83 10.48 -17.19
C LEU A 250 14.68 10.84 -18.13
N HIS A 251 13.45 10.73 -17.64
CA HIS A 251 12.30 11.30 -18.31
C HIS A 251 12.23 12.81 -18.07
N THR A 252 12.22 13.58 -19.15
CA THR A 252 12.13 15.05 -19.15
C THR A 252 10.71 15.58 -19.41
N SER A 253 9.75 14.68 -19.60
CA SER A 253 8.32 14.99 -19.72
C SER A 253 7.49 14.04 -18.86
N LEU A 254 6.34 14.53 -18.38
CA LEU A 254 5.34 13.67 -17.75
C LEU A 254 4.64 12.81 -18.82
N LEU A 255 4.31 11.59 -18.46
CA LEU A 255 3.58 10.64 -19.33
C LEU A 255 2.07 10.67 -19.06
N THR A 256 1.66 11.35 -18.00
CA THR A 256 0.24 11.54 -17.66
C THR A 256 -0.36 12.73 -18.40
N PRO A 257 -1.67 12.70 -18.68
CA PRO A 257 -2.42 13.88 -19.09
C PRO A 257 -2.28 15.05 -18.09
N PRO A 258 -2.44 16.32 -18.51
CA PRO A 258 -2.27 17.48 -17.63
C PRO A 258 -3.22 17.55 -16.42
N ASP A 259 -4.35 16.86 -16.49
CA ASP A 259 -5.40 16.78 -15.46
C ASP A 259 -5.20 15.60 -14.48
N VAL A 260 -4.14 14.81 -14.67
CA VAL A 260 -3.79 13.67 -13.82
C VAL A 260 -2.55 14.00 -13.01
N GLU A 261 -2.51 13.57 -11.74
CA GLU A 261 -1.37 13.86 -10.87
C GLU A 261 -0.05 13.35 -11.46
N ALA A 262 0.98 14.20 -11.41
CA ALA A 262 2.29 13.92 -12.00
C ALA A 262 2.96 12.66 -11.45
N HIS A 263 2.70 12.34 -10.17
CA HIS A 263 3.24 11.16 -9.49
C HIS A 263 2.87 9.84 -10.19
N TYR A 264 1.76 9.79 -10.92
CA TYR A 264 1.35 8.59 -11.66
C TYR A 264 2.21 8.32 -12.90
N SER A 265 3.03 9.28 -13.34
CA SER A 265 3.94 9.06 -14.45
C SER A 265 5.00 8.00 -14.15
N LYS A 266 5.30 7.68 -12.88
CA LYS A 266 6.39 6.76 -12.53
C LYS A 266 6.15 5.33 -13.00
N PHE A 267 4.97 4.77 -12.76
CA PHE A 267 4.66 3.41 -13.20
C PHE A 267 4.49 3.34 -14.73
N LEU A 268 4.02 4.42 -15.37
CA LEU A 268 3.97 4.53 -16.83
C LEU A 268 5.38 4.55 -17.43
N ALA A 269 6.30 5.29 -16.82
CA ALA A 269 7.70 5.37 -17.24
C ALA A 269 8.40 4.02 -17.11
N VAL A 270 8.20 3.33 -16.00
CA VAL A 270 8.72 1.97 -15.81
C VAL A 270 8.14 1.01 -16.86
N MET A 271 6.82 1.02 -17.09
CA MET A 271 6.19 0.17 -18.12
C MET A 271 6.72 0.47 -19.53
N GLN A 272 6.88 1.74 -19.88
CA GLN A 272 7.43 2.15 -21.16
C GLN A 272 8.87 1.65 -21.31
N HIS A 273 9.72 1.87 -20.29
CA HIS A 273 11.11 1.44 -20.28
C HIS A 273 11.24 -0.09 -20.45
N LEU A 274 10.50 -0.87 -19.66
CA LEU A 274 10.51 -2.34 -19.76
C LEU A 274 10.07 -2.84 -21.14
N SER A 275 9.16 -2.12 -21.81
CA SER A 275 8.69 -2.46 -23.16
C SER A 275 9.70 -2.08 -24.25
N GLU A 276 10.41 -0.96 -24.09
CA GLU A 276 11.38 -0.46 -25.08
C GLU A 276 12.75 -1.16 -24.94
N HIS A 277 13.07 -1.64 -23.74
CA HIS A 277 14.33 -2.28 -23.38
C HIS A 277 14.11 -3.71 -22.87
N PRO A 278 13.71 -4.66 -23.74
CA PRO A 278 13.47 -6.05 -23.35
C PRO A 278 14.72 -6.77 -22.82
N GLU A 279 15.91 -6.22 -23.05
CA GLU A 279 17.17 -6.68 -22.49
C GLU A 279 17.38 -6.30 -21.02
N THR A 280 16.61 -5.36 -20.47
CA THR A 280 16.69 -4.95 -19.06
C THR A 280 16.12 -6.05 -18.18
N ASP A 281 16.86 -6.51 -17.18
CA ASP A 281 16.36 -7.49 -16.20
C ASP A 281 15.61 -6.80 -15.07
N TRP A 282 16.07 -5.63 -14.64
CA TRP A 282 15.48 -4.86 -13.55
C TRP A 282 15.51 -3.37 -13.85
N VAL A 283 14.42 -2.69 -13.53
CA VAL A 283 14.36 -1.23 -13.43
C VAL A 283 14.38 -0.85 -11.95
N PHE A 284 15.33 -0.01 -11.57
CA PHE A 284 15.40 0.64 -10.27
C PHE A 284 14.90 2.07 -10.43
N PHE A 285 13.65 2.30 -10.02
CA PHE A 285 13.06 3.63 -10.06
C PHE A 285 13.47 4.44 -8.84
N ILE A 286 13.82 5.72 -9.06
CA ILE A 286 14.18 6.69 -8.01
C ILE A 286 13.52 8.04 -8.30
N ASP A 287 12.75 8.56 -7.35
CA ASP A 287 12.14 9.89 -7.42
C ASP A 287 13.24 10.97 -7.47
N CYS A 288 12.90 12.13 -8.04
CA CYS A 288 13.89 13.20 -8.22
C CYS A 288 14.34 13.83 -6.90
N ASP A 289 13.59 13.73 -5.81
CA ASP A 289 13.97 14.21 -4.49
C ASP A 289 14.71 13.16 -3.65
N ALA A 290 14.94 11.95 -4.18
CA ALA A 290 15.77 10.92 -3.57
C ALA A 290 17.21 10.94 -4.12
N PHE A 291 18.20 10.72 -3.25
CA PHE A 291 19.62 10.77 -3.60
C PHE A 291 20.36 9.51 -3.15
N PHE A 292 21.29 9.05 -3.98
CA PHE A 292 22.28 8.07 -3.56
C PHE A 292 23.30 8.76 -2.65
N THR A 293 23.35 8.30 -1.41
CA THR A 293 24.27 8.81 -0.36
C THR A 293 25.30 7.77 0.08
N ASP A 294 25.01 6.49 -0.17
CA ASP A 294 25.93 5.37 0.04
C ASP A 294 26.28 4.75 -1.32
N TYR A 295 27.53 4.93 -1.76
CA TYR A 295 28.07 4.33 -2.98
C TYR A 295 28.67 2.94 -2.71
N ASP A 296 28.85 2.58 -1.44
CA ASP A 296 29.36 1.28 -1.01
C ASP A 296 28.30 0.19 -1.00
N THR A 297 27.03 0.55 -0.94
CA THR A 297 25.92 -0.38 -1.10
C THR A 297 25.27 -0.22 -2.46
N THR A 298 25.37 -1.26 -3.29
CA THR A 298 24.88 -1.20 -4.67
C THR A 298 23.43 -1.69 -4.80
N VAL A 299 22.75 -1.35 -5.88
CA VAL A 299 21.44 -1.96 -6.21
C VAL A 299 21.58 -3.47 -6.39
N GLN A 300 22.72 -3.97 -6.88
CA GLN A 300 22.99 -5.41 -6.93
C GLN A 300 23.03 -6.04 -5.53
N ASP A 301 23.63 -5.38 -4.53
CA ASP A 301 23.62 -5.86 -3.13
C ASP A 301 22.18 -5.98 -2.61
N LEU A 302 21.33 -4.99 -2.92
CA LEU A 302 19.90 -5.02 -2.60
C LEU A 302 19.21 -6.23 -3.26
N LEU A 303 19.37 -6.43 -4.57
CA LEU A 303 18.74 -7.54 -5.29
C LEU A 303 19.25 -8.91 -4.82
N ALA A 304 20.54 -9.08 -4.55
CA ALA A 304 21.07 -10.31 -3.96
C ALA A 304 20.46 -10.59 -2.57
N THR A 305 20.27 -9.54 -1.77
CA THR A 305 19.73 -9.66 -0.41
C THR A 305 18.24 -10.01 -0.41
N PHE A 306 17.45 -9.34 -1.24
CA PHE A 306 15.98 -9.36 -1.15
C PHE A 306 15.30 -10.14 -2.27
N ALA A 307 15.86 -10.16 -3.48
CA ALA A 307 15.37 -11.00 -4.57
C ALA A 307 16.09 -12.36 -4.62
N GLY A 308 17.02 -12.67 -3.72
CA GLY A 308 17.70 -13.97 -3.71
C GLY A 308 18.47 -14.24 -4.99
N LEU A 309 18.92 -13.19 -5.70
CA LEU A 309 19.81 -13.31 -6.84
C LEU A 309 21.20 -13.66 -6.32
N GLU A 310 21.39 -14.89 -5.85
CA GLU A 310 22.73 -15.39 -5.66
C GLU A 310 23.33 -15.66 -7.04
N LYS A 311 24.62 -15.32 -7.18
CA LYS A 311 25.39 -15.66 -8.38
C LYS A 311 25.22 -17.18 -8.54
N ALA A 312 24.54 -17.62 -9.61
CA ALA A 312 24.70 -18.97 -10.13
C ALA A 312 26.19 -19.08 -10.47
N SER A 313 27.00 -19.40 -9.47
CA SER A 313 28.44 -19.41 -9.64
C SER A 313 28.68 -20.47 -10.70
N SER A 314 29.41 -20.10 -11.74
CA SER A 314 29.75 -21.04 -12.82
C SER A 314 30.50 -22.28 -12.29
N GLU A 315 30.94 -22.27 -11.02
CA GLU A 315 31.48 -23.41 -10.29
C GLU A 315 30.42 -24.44 -9.85
N ALA A 316 29.17 -24.04 -9.56
CA ALA A 316 28.09 -24.98 -9.25
C ALA A 316 27.68 -25.81 -10.48
N ILE A 317 27.73 -25.21 -11.67
CA ILE A 317 27.42 -25.88 -12.94
C ILE A 317 28.43 -26.99 -13.28
N LEU A 318 29.65 -26.93 -12.73
CA LEU A 318 30.68 -27.95 -12.96
C LEU A 318 30.73 -29.04 -11.89
N ALA A 319 30.00 -28.89 -10.78
CA ALA A 319 29.98 -29.86 -9.68
C ALA A 319 28.74 -30.78 -9.68
N GLU A 320 27.73 -30.51 -10.52
CA GLU A 320 26.46 -31.27 -10.55
C GLU A 320 26.35 -32.28 -11.70
N SER A 321 27.45 -32.65 -12.35
CA SER A 321 27.45 -33.85 -13.19
C SER A 321 27.45 -35.11 -12.30
N GLU A 322 26.24 -35.59 -11.93
CA GLU A 322 25.88 -37.03 -11.79
C GLU A 322 24.63 -37.30 -10.91
N SER A 323 23.91 -36.29 -10.41
CA SER A 323 22.69 -36.50 -9.61
C SER A 323 21.42 -36.12 -10.37
N GLU A 324 20.76 -37.10 -11.00
CA GLU A 324 19.53 -37.01 -11.83
C GLU A 324 18.24 -36.62 -11.07
N ALA A 325 18.30 -35.71 -10.11
CA ALA A 325 17.11 -35.13 -9.47
C ALA A 325 17.26 -33.61 -9.33
N ALA A 326 17.72 -32.95 -10.41
CA ALA A 326 17.67 -31.50 -10.55
C ALA A 326 16.20 -31.05 -10.55
N GLU A 327 15.64 -30.87 -9.35
CA GLU A 327 14.52 -29.98 -9.14
C GLU A 327 14.89 -28.66 -9.81
N GLN A 328 14.11 -28.28 -10.83
CA GLN A 328 14.30 -27.03 -11.56
C GLN A 328 14.53 -25.93 -10.55
N GLU A 329 15.74 -25.35 -10.57
CA GLU A 329 16.12 -24.21 -9.76
C GLU A 329 15.14 -23.07 -10.12
N GLU A 330 14.03 -23.00 -9.37
CA GLU A 330 12.93 -22.10 -9.67
C GLU A 330 13.46 -20.70 -9.42
N SER A 331 13.73 -19.97 -10.52
CA SER A 331 14.20 -18.60 -10.47
C SER A 331 13.40 -17.83 -9.44
N SER A 332 14.07 -17.08 -8.56
CA SER A 332 13.42 -16.39 -7.45
C SER A 332 12.10 -15.73 -7.88
N PRO A 333 11.00 -15.97 -7.15
CA PRO A 333 9.69 -15.48 -7.53
C PRO A 333 9.57 -13.96 -7.39
N VAL A 334 10.53 -13.29 -6.73
CA VAL A 334 10.49 -11.86 -6.45
C VAL A 334 10.57 -11.05 -7.74
N ASN A 335 9.57 -10.21 -7.97
CA ASN A 335 9.44 -9.31 -9.11
C ASN A 335 9.36 -7.84 -8.70
N PHE A 336 8.96 -7.53 -7.46
CA PHE A 336 8.79 -6.17 -6.98
C PHE A 336 9.37 -5.99 -5.57
N ILE A 337 10.23 -4.98 -5.41
CA ILE A 337 10.85 -4.62 -4.14
C ILE A 337 10.50 -3.16 -3.85
N VAL A 338 9.91 -2.90 -2.70
CA VAL A 338 9.50 -1.55 -2.29
C VAL A 338 9.80 -1.32 -0.81
N ALA A 339 10.09 -0.07 -0.46
CA ALA A 339 10.29 0.31 0.93
C ALA A 339 8.97 0.24 1.71
N GLU A 340 9.00 -0.29 2.93
CA GLU A 340 7.91 -0.25 3.91
C GLU A 340 8.30 0.67 5.07
N ASP A 341 7.34 1.46 5.54
CA ASP A 341 7.42 2.26 6.75
C ASP A 341 6.15 2.10 7.61
N THR A 342 6.04 2.90 8.68
CA THR A 342 4.87 2.85 9.57
C THR A 342 3.56 3.15 8.86
N GLY A 343 3.57 3.95 7.80
CA GLY A 343 2.38 4.40 7.07
C GLY A 343 1.91 3.44 5.98
N GLY A 344 2.74 2.47 5.58
CA GLY A 344 2.50 1.59 4.44
C GLY A 344 3.78 1.38 3.65
N ILE A 345 3.69 1.55 2.33
CA ILE A 345 4.86 1.51 1.45
C ILE A 345 5.26 2.91 0.99
N ASN A 346 6.52 3.06 0.62
CA ASN A 346 7.02 4.25 -0.04
C ASN A 346 7.57 3.92 -1.43
N THR A 347 6.88 4.41 -2.46
CA THR A 347 7.17 4.21 -3.89
C THR A 347 8.09 5.29 -4.46
N GLY A 348 8.77 6.06 -3.62
CA GLY A 348 9.80 7.00 -4.08
C GLY A 348 11.07 6.30 -4.55
N VAL A 349 11.33 5.09 -4.06
CA VAL A 349 12.38 4.22 -4.57
C VAL A 349 11.88 2.77 -4.55
N PHE A 350 11.96 2.09 -5.69
CA PHE A 350 11.55 0.69 -5.81
C PHE A 350 12.28 -0.01 -6.97
N ALA A 351 12.28 -1.34 -6.97
CA ALA A 351 12.81 -2.15 -8.07
C ALA A 351 11.73 -3.05 -8.66
N VAL A 352 11.66 -3.12 -10.00
CA VAL A 352 10.74 -3.96 -10.77
C VAL A 352 11.55 -4.84 -11.71
N LYS A 353 11.34 -6.16 -11.66
CA LYS A 353 11.90 -7.13 -12.59
C LYS A 353 11.16 -7.09 -13.93
N ASN A 354 11.85 -7.24 -15.05
CA ASN A 354 11.21 -7.34 -16.36
C ASN A 354 10.59 -8.72 -16.57
N THR A 355 9.35 -8.87 -16.13
CA THR A 355 8.57 -10.10 -16.30
C THR A 355 7.15 -9.79 -16.75
N PRO A 356 6.44 -10.76 -17.36
CA PRO A 356 5.02 -10.63 -17.65
C PRO A 356 4.20 -10.29 -16.40
N TRP A 357 4.57 -10.84 -15.23
CA TRP A 357 3.91 -10.53 -13.97
C TRP A 357 4.01 -9.04 -13.64
N SER A 358 5.21 -8.44 -13.76
CA SER A 358 5.42 -7.02 -13.47
C SER A 358 4.62 -6.11 -14.39
N MET A 359 4.58 -6.43 -15.69
CA MET A 359 3.80 -5.65 -16.66
C MET A 359 2.30 -5.74 -16.38
N GLU A 360 1.80 -6.92 -16.02
CA GLU A 360 0.40 -7.10 -15.62
C GLU A 360 0.10 -6.36 -14.31
N TYR A 361 0.99 -6.47 -13.32
CA TYR A 361 0.87 -5.77 -12.04
C TYR A 361 0.80 -4.25 -12.22
N LEU A 362 1.75 -3.65 -12.93
CA LEU A 362 1.75 -2.21 -13.21
C LEU A 362 0.50 -1.78 -14.01
N SER A 363 0.04 -2.61 -14.96
CA SER A 363 -1.22 -2.37 -15.67
C SER A 363 -2.44 -2.36 -14.74
N ARG A 364 -2.50 -3.22 -13.73
CA ARG A 364 -3.56 -3.15 -12.70
C ARG A 364 -3.42 -1.92 -11.82
N VAL A 365 -2.20 -1.58 -11.37
CA VAL A 365 -1.92 -0.36 -10.62
C VAL A 365 -2.46 0.87 -11.36
N THR A 366 -2.24 0.99 -12.67
CA THR A 366 -2.73 2.13 -13.47
C THR A 366 -4.26 2.31 -13.49
N LYS A 367 -5.01 1.26 -13.15
CA LYS A 367 -6.48 1.23 -13.13
C LYS A 367 -7.03 1.27 -11.71
N SER A 368 -6.16 1.31 -10.71
CA SER A 368 -6.55 1.24 -9.31
C SER A 368 -7.31 2.52 -8.93
N PRO A 369 -8.50 2.42 -8.29
CA PRO A 369 -9.26 3.59 -7.86
C PRO A 369 -8.69 4.24 -6.60
N PHE A 370 -7.65 3.66 -5.99
CA PHE A 370 -7.13 4.04 -4.67
C PHE A 370 -6.07 5.15 -4.73
N THR A 371 -6.49 6.39 -4.97
CA THR A 371 -5.58 7.55 -5.20
C THR A 371 -5.29 8.42 -3.97
N THR A 372 -5.71 8.01 -2.78
CA THR A 372 -5.66 8.82 -1.54
C THR A 372 -4.27 9.29 -1.11
N ALA A 373 -3.24 8.49 -1.36
CA ALA A 373 -1.84 8.79 -1.10
C ALA A 373 -1.05 8.70 -2.41
N TRP A 374 -1.64 9.28 -3.47
CA TRP A 374 -1.14 9.22 -4.83
C TRP A 374 -0.90 7.76 -5.29
N ASP A 375 0.25 7.50 -5.92
CA ASP A 375 0.60 6.18 -6.43
C ASP A 375 0.89 5.18 -5.32
N GLN A 376 1.35 5.61 -4.13
CA GLN A 376 1.65 4.69 -3.01
C GLN A 376 0.44 3.86 -2.62
N SER A 377 -0.74 4.50 -2.52
CA SER A 377 -1.99 3.80 -2.23
C SER A 377 -2.41 2.85 -3.34
N MET A 378 -2.14 3.18 -4.60
CA MET A 378 -2.45 2.33 -5.75
C MET A 378 -1.59 1.07 -5.73
N PHE A 379 -0.26 1.21 -5.58
CA PHE A 379 0.66 0.08 -5.45
C PHE A 379 0.29 -0.80 -4.25
N PHE A 380 0.06 -0.20 -3.08
CA PHE A 380 -0.23 -0.92 -1.84
C PHE A 380 -1.52 -1.72 -1.94
N MET A 381 -2.60 -1.08 -2.43
CA MET A 381 -3.89 -1.75 -2.55
C MET A 381 -3.82 -2.91 -3.53
N GLU A 382 -3.13 -2.77 -4.66
CA GLU A 382 -2.94 -3.90 -5.58
C GLU A 382 -2.16 -5.06 -4.97
N ILE A 383 -1.16 -4.79 -4.11
CA ILE A 383 -0.38 -5.83 -3.42
C ILE A 383 -1.26 -6.58 -2.42
N VAL A 384 -1.97 -5.85 -1.56
CA VAL A 384 -2.74 -6.46 -0.47
C VAL A 384 -4.01 -7.13 -0.98
N ASN A 385 -4.64 -6.63 -2.05
CA ASN A 385 -5.86 -7.19 -2.62
C ASN A 385 -5.68 -8.64 -3.12
N MET A 386 -4.44 -9.05 -3.42
CA MET A 386 -4.11 -10.41 -3.85
C MET A 386 -4.32 -11.47 -2.76
N THR A 387 -4.13 -11.12 -1.49
CA THR A 387 -4.10 -12.10 -0.38
C THR A 387 -4.87 -11.68 0.87
N LEU A 388 -5.26 -10.40 1.01
CA LEU A 388 -5.96 -9.88 2.19
C LEU A 388 -7.35 -10.50 2.40
N TRP A 389 -7.97 -11.07 1.38
CA TRP A 389 -9.31 -11.65 1.48
C TRP A 389 -9.31 -13.17 1.67
N ASP A 390 -8.13 -13.81 1.66
CA ASP A 390 -8.00 -15.19 2.10
C ASP A 390 -8.07 -15.21 3.63
N TYR A 391 -9.08 -15.87 4.20
CA TYR A 391 -9.32 -15.95 5.65
C TYR A 391 -8.75 -17.21 6.30
N SER A 392 -8.08 -18.08 5.53
CA SER A 392 -7.62 -19.38 6.02
C SER A 392 -6.47 -19.28 7.03
N ASP A 393 -5.56 -18.31 6.82
CA ASP A 393 -4.38 -18.06 7.65
C ASP A 393 -4.20 -16.55 7.93
N ASP A 394 -3.17 -16.16 8.69
CA ASP A 394 -2.75 -14.75 8.77
C ASP A 394 -2.25 -14.26 7.40
N PHE A 395 -2.30 -12.94 7.18
CA PHE A 395 -1.89 -12.31 5.93
C PHE A 395 -0.43 -12.63 5.60
N ARG A 396 -0.18 -12.95 4.33
CA ARG A 396 1.15 -13.09 3.74
C ARG A 396 1.22 -12.24 2.49
N LEU A 397 2.37 -11.60 2.28
CA LEU A 397 2.64 -10.91 1.03
C LEU A 397 2.64 -11.91 -0.14
N PRO A 398 2.25 -11.49 -1.35
CA PRO A 398 2.50 -12.27 -2.56
C PRO A 398 4.00 -12.62 -2.64
N LYS A 399 4.32 -13.84 -3.08
CA LYS A 399 5.73 -14.30 -3.19
C LYS A 399 6.57 -13.45 -4.15
N GLU A 400 5.89 -12.74 -5.04
CA GLU A 400 6.46 -11.83 -6.02
C GLU A 400 6.84 -10.46 -5.44
N VAL A 401 6.40 -10.14 -4.22
CA VAL A 401 6.58 -8.82 -3.60
C VAL A 401 7.39 -8.95 -2.32
N VAL A 402 8.42 -8.12 -2.19
CA VAL A 402 9.21 -8.00 -0.96
C VAL A 402 9.13 -6.58 -0.43
N PHE A 403 8.77 -6.48 0.84
CA PHE A 403 8.88 -5.24 1.61
C PHE A 403 10.26 -5.15 2.23
N VAL A 404 10.90 -4.00 2.05
CA VAL A 404 12.23 -3.70 2.57
C VAL A 404 12.11 -2.60 3.61
N HIS A 405 12.82 -2.72 4.72
CA HIS A 405 12.85 -1.67 5.73
C HIS A 405 13.25 -0.32 5.11
N GLN A 406 12.52 0.76 5.42
CA GLN A 406 12.71 2.08 4.83
C GLN A 406 14.18 2.55 4.81
N SER A 407 14.94 2.28 5.88
CA SER A 407 16.36 2.65 5.98
C SER A 407 17.28 2.04 4.91
N HIS A 408 16.83 1.01 4.18
CA HIS A 408 17.64 0.29 3.19
C HIS A 408 17.37 0.68 1.74
N LEU A 409 16.20 1.23 1.46
CA LEU A 409 15.80 1.50 0.08
C LEU A 409 15.36 2.94 -0.13
N ASN A 410 14.73 3.54 0.89
CA ASN A 410 14.20 4.89 0.78
C ASN A 410 14.25 5.60 2.13
N ALA A 411 15.46 5.79 2.65
CA ALA A 411 15.68 6.29 4.00
C ALA A 411 15.08 7.70 4.14
N PHE A 412 14.07 7.84 5.00
CA PHE A 412 13.47 9.13 5.30
C PHE A 412 14.45 9.97 6.13
N VAL A 413 14.83 11.13 5.62
CA VAL A 413 15.56 12.14 6.38
C VAL A 413 14.54 12.86 7.26
N PRO A 414 14.60 12.75 8.60
CA PRO A 414 13.72 13.54 9.45
C PRO A 414 13.92 15.03 9.12
N PRO A 415 12.86 15.85 9.11
CA PRO A 415 13.04 17.29 8.93
C PRO A 415 14.07 17.78 9.96
N ALA A 416 15.09 18.49 9.48
CA ALA A 416 16.10 19.09 10.34
C ALA A 416 15.38 20.05 11.30
N SER A 417 15.25 19.63 12.56
CA SER A 417 14.52 20.33 13.63
C SER A 417 15.17 21.66 14.00
#